data_AF-V4PA49-F1
#
_entry.id   AF-V4PA49-F1
#
_cell.length_a   1.000
_cell.length_b   1.000
_cell.length_c   1.000
_cell.angle_alpha   90.00
_cell.angle_beta   90.00
_cell.angle_gamma   90.00
#
_symmetry.space_group_name_H-M   'P 1'
#
loop_
_entity.id
_entity.type
_entity.pdbx_description
1 polymer ?
#
loop_
_entity_poly.entity_id
_entity_poly.type
_entity_poly.pdbx_seq_one_letter_code
_entity_poly.pdbx_strand_id
1 'polypeptide(L)'
;MVLYGAEQLILSENAIEQALADTAGLASSLSRMRVDSRLSAVIGQDALCEVAEAITALTRARGAMVRAHGHLDAVKKQIGCGAVATGGGYQKPPGDGIVWEGAPGEDVAA
;
A
#
# COMPACT_ATOMS: atom_id res chain seq x y z
N MET A 1 14.31 16.52 12.17
CA MET A 1 14.46 15.06 12.30
C MET A 1 13.15 14.31 11.98
N VAL A 2 12.02 14.68 12.59
CA VAL A 2 10.72 13.99 12.35
C VAL A 2 10.18 14.21 10.92
N LEU A 3 10.33 15.40 10.33
CA LEU A 3 9.91 15.67 8.94
C LEU A 3 10.68 14.84 7.89
N TYR A 4 12.01 14.76 8.02
CA TYR A 4 12.86 14.01 7.10
C TYR A 4 12.52 12.50 7.11
N GLY A 5 12.18 11.94 8.28
CA GLY A 5 11.74 10.56 8.39
C GLY A 5 10.40 10.29 7.69
N ALA A 6 9.45 11.24 7.78
CA ALA A 6 8.15 11.12 7.09
C ALA A 6 8.29 11.26 5.57
N GLU A 7 9.15 12.17 5.10
CA GLU A 7 9.46 12.34 3.68
C GLU A 7 10.11 11.09 3.08
N GLN A 8 11.14 10.54 3.74
CA GLN A 8 11.79 9.31 3.29
C GLN A 8 10.86 8.09 3.29
N LEU A 9 9.88 8.04 4.20
CA LEU A 9 8.85 6.99 4.22
C LEU A 9 7.97 7.05 2.97
N ILE A 10 7.45 8.23 2.63
CA ILE A 10 6.61 8.44 1.45
C ILE A 10 7.39 8.15 0.16
N LEU A 11 8.64 8.61 0.08
CA LEU A 11 9.51 8.33 -1.07
C LEU A 11 9.74 6.82 -1.25
N SER A 12 9.97 6.11 -0.15
CA SER A 12 10.15 4.65 -0.19
C SER A 12 8.87 3.91 -0.60
N GLU A 13 7.72 4.34 -0.09
CA GLU A 13 6.42 3.78 -0.44
C GLU A 13 6.11 3.99 -1.93
N ASN A 14 6.30 5.21 -2.45
CA ASN A 14 6.12 5.51 -3.87
C ASN A 14 7.06 4.69 -4.77
N ALA A 15 8.31 4.49 -4.36
CA ALA A 15 9.25 3.68 -5.13
C ALA A 15 8.80 2.21 -5.22
N ILE A 16 8.27 1.65 -4.13
CA ILE A 16 7.73 0.28 -4.11
C ILE A 16 6.49 0.19 -5.00
N GLU A 17 5.59 1.17 -4.94
CA GLU A 17 4.38 1.21 -5.78
C GLU A 17 4.73 1.30 -7.28
N GLN A 18 5.70 2.14 -7.63
CA GLN A 18 6.18 2.23 -9.01
C GLN A 18 6.76 0.91 -9.49
N ALA A 19 7.62 0.27 -8.68
CA ALA A 19 8.18 -1.04 -9.00
C ALA A 19 7.10 -2.12 -9.16
N LEU A 20 6.05 -2.09 -8.33
CA LEU A 20 4.90 -3.00 -8.43
C LEU A 20 4.14 -2.80 -9.75
N ALA A 21 3.87 -1.55 -10.13
CA ALA A 21 3.20 -1.21 -11.38
C ALA A 21 4.00 -1.69 -12.61
N ASP A 22 5.31 -1.42 -12.63
CA ASP A 22 6.18 -1.80 -13.74
C ASP A 22 6.30 -3.33 -13.87
N THR A 23 6.41 -4.04 -12.74
CA THR A 23 6.50 -5.51 -12.72
C THR A 23 5.18 -6.15 -13.18
N ALA A 24 4.03 -5.59 -12.78
CA ALA A 24 2.73 -6.04 -13.29
C ALA A 24 2.58 -5.77 -14.80
N GLY A 25 3.09 -4.63 -15.29
CA GLY A 25 3.15 -4.31 -16.72
C GLY A 25 4.00 -5.32 -17.50
N LEU A 26 5.13 -5.76 -16.95
CA LEU A 26 5.96 -6.81 -17.51
C LEU A 26 5.21 -8.14 -17.62
N ALA A 27 4.55 -8.59 -16.54
CA ALA A 27 3.78 -9.83 -16.53
C ALA A 27 2.68 -9.84 -17.62
N SER A 28 1.98 -8.71 -17.77
CA SER A 28 0.97 -8.50 -18.82
C SER A 28 1.58 -8.58 -20.23
N SER A 29 2.73 -7.93 -20.43
CA SER A 29 3.44 -7.90 -21.71
C SER A 29 3.92 -9.28 -22.14
N LEU A 30 4.50 -10.06 -21.21
CA LEU A 30 4.91 -11.45 -21.46
C LEU A 30 3.72 -12.33 -21.85
N SER A 31 2.62 -12.21 -21.12
CA SER A 31 1.39 -12.97 -21.38
C SER A 31 0.79 -12.64 -22.75
N ARG A 32 0.79 -11.35 -23.13
CA ARG A 32 0.31 -10.88 -24.42
C ARG A 32 1.20 -11.34 -25.57
N MET A 33 2.52 -11.16 -25.45
CA MET A 33 3.50 -11.61 -26.45
C MET A 33 3.33 -13.09 -26.77
N ARG A 34 3.08 -13.92 -25.74
CA ARG A 34 2.83 -15.35 -25.91
C ARG A 34 1.61 -15.63 -26.79
N VAL A 35 0.49 -14.96 -26.53
CA VAL A 35 -0.76 -15.12 -27.28
C VAL A 35 -0.60 -14.61 -28.71
N ASP A 36 -0.06 -13.40 -28.87
CA ASP A 36 0.10 -12.74 -30.16
C ASP A 36 1.05 -13.52 -31.08
N SER A 37 2.07 -14.15 -30.51
CA SER A 37 3.05 -14.97 -31.24
C SER A 37 2.62 -16.44 -31.41
N ARG A 38 1.42 -16.83 -30.94
CA ARG A 38 0.93 -18.22 -30.94
C ARG A 38 1.91 -19.23 -30.32
N LEU A 39 2.66 -18.79 -29.31
CA LEU A 39 3.63 -19.64 -28.62
C LEU A 39 2.92 -20.56 -27.63
N SER A 40 3.52 -21.74 -27.41
CA SER A 40 3.08 -22.68 -26.38
C SER A 40 3.01 -22.02 -25.01
N ALA A 41 2.02 -22.43 -24.19
CA ALA A 41 1.88 -21.99 -22.80
C ALA A 41 3.10 -22.28 -21.92
N VAL A 42 3.90 -23.30 -22.30
CA VAL A 42 5.11 -23.69 -21.57
C VAL A 42 6.27 -22.74 -21.83
N ILE A 43 6.29 -22.05 -22.98
CA ILE A 43 7.38 -21.12 -23.33
C ILE A 43 7.29 -19.89 -22.43
N GLY A 44 8.32 -19.68 -21.62
CA GLY A 44 8.41 -18.55 -20.70
C GLY A 44 7.60 -18.72 -19.40
N GLN A 45 7.06 -19.91 -19.12
CA GLN A 45 6.30 -20.17 -17.90
C GLN A 45 7.14 -19.91 -16.64
N ASP A 46 8.38 -20.39 -16.60
CA ASP A 46 9.25 -20.19 -15.43
C ASP A 46 9.56 -18.70 -15.20
N ALA A 47 9.80 -17.95 -16.28
CA ALA A 47 9.98 -16.50 -16.19
C ALA A 47 8.72 -15.79 -15.68
N LEU A 48 7.52 -16.22 -16.11
CA LEU A 48 6.27 -15.66 -15.60
C LEU A 48 6.05 -16.01 -14.11
N CYS A 49 6.45 -17.20 -13.67
CA CYS A 49 6.45 -17.60 -12.26
C CYS A 49 7.36 -16.68 -11.43
N GLU A 50 8.60 -16.46 -11.86
CA GLU A 50 9.55 -15.57 -11.17
C GLU A 50 9.03 -14.12 -11.10
N VAL A 51 8.40 -13.62 -12.17
CA VAL A 51 7.75 -12.30 -12.17
C VAL A 51 6.59 -12.25 -11.16
N ALA A 52 5.77 -13.31 -11.07
CA ALA A 52 4.68 -13.39 -10.10
C ALA A 52 5.20 -13.45 -8.65
N GLU A 53 6.34 -14.12 -8.41
CA GLU A 53 7.02 -14.12 -7.12
C GLU A 53 7.52 -12.73 -6.74
N ALA A 54 8.10 -11.99 -7.69
CA ALA A 54 8.52 -10.61 -7.49
C ALA A 54 7.34 -9.68 -7.12
N ILE A 55 6.21 -9.79 -7.82
CA ILE A 55 4.97 -9.05 -7.49
C ILE A 55 4.51 -9.36 -6.06
N THR A 56 4.57 -10.63 -5.66
CA THR A 56 4.21 -11.06 -4.31
C THR A 56 5.15 -10.44 -3.26
N ALA A 57 6.46 -10.41 -3.53
CA ALA A 57 7.46 -9.80 -2.66
C ALA A 57 7.24 -8.29 -2.50
N LEU A 58 6.99 -7.58 -3.60
CA LEU A 58 6.69 -6.14 -3.60
C LEU A 58 5.41 -5.82 -2.82
N THR A 59 4.36 -6.63 -2.99
CA THR A 59 3.11 -6.50 -2.22
C THR A 59 3.34 -6.68 -0.73
N ARG A 60 4.20 -7.63 -0.32
CA ARG A 60 4.58 -7.83 1.08
C ARG A 60 5.39 -6.65 1.63
N ALA A 61 6.33 -6.13 0.84
CA ALA A 61 7.12 -4.94 1.19
C ALA A 61 6.22 -3.73 1.44
N ARG A 62 5.26 -3.47 0.55
CA ARG A 62 4.23 -2.43 0.74
C ARG A 62 3.46 -2.60 2.05
N GLY A 63 2.98 -3.81 2.34
CA GLY A 63 2.31 -4.11 3.60
C GLY A 63 3.20 -3.87 4.83
N ALA A 64 4.50 -4.12 4.74
CA ALA A 64 5.46 -3.81 5.79
C ALA A 64 5.65 -2.29 5.99
N MET A 65 5.68 -1.50 4.92
CA MET A 65 5.75 -0.04 4.97
C MET A 65 4.53 0.57 5.65
N VAL A 66 3.33 0.09 5.36
CA VAL A 66 2.09 0.53 6.02
C VAL A 66 2.14 0.27 7.53
N ARG A 67 2.63 -0.92 7.94
CA ARG A 67 2.81 -1.22 9.38
C ARG A 67 3.88 -0.33 10.01
N ALA A 68 5.00 -0.10 9.32
CA ALA A 68 6.04 0.81 9.78
C ALA A 68 5.49 2.23 9.99
N HIS A 69 4.66 2.73 9.05
CA HIS A 69 3.94 4.01 9.20
C HIS A 69 3.10 4.03 10.48
N GLY A 70 2.31 2.97 10.73
CA GLY A 70 1.51 2.85 11.95
C GLY A 70 2.34 2.85 13.24
N HIS A 71 3.49 2.16 13.25
CA HIS A 71 4.40 2.17 14.39
C HIS A 71 5.05 3.54 14.61
N LEU A 72 5.39 4.26 13.54
CA LEU A 72 5.94 5.61 13.63
C LEU A 72 4.93 6.62 14.22
N ASP A 73 3.62 6.44 13.99
CA ASP A 73 2.59 7.25 14.65
C ASP A 73 2.57 7.02 16.17
N ALA A 74 2.76 5.77 16.62
CA ALA A 74 2.90 5.45 18.04
C ALA A 74 4.16 6.07 18.65
N VAL A 75 5.29 6.01 17.94
CA VAL A 75 6.56 6.64 18.38
C VAL A 75 6.40 8.15 18.50
N LYS A 76 5.75 8.81 17.53
CA LYS A 76 5.45 10.26 17.56
C LYS A 76 4.70 10.67 18.84
N LYS A 77 3.75 9.84 19.29
CA LYS A 77 2.99 10.06 20.54
C LYS A 77 3.89 9.88 21.78
N GLN A 78 4.74 8.86 21.80
CA GLN A 78 5.63 8.56 22.92
C GLN A 78 6.70 9.65 23.17
N ILE A 79 7.24 10.26 22.11
CA ILE A 79 8.27 11.30 22.22
C ILE A 79 7.71 12.71 22.45
N GLY A 80 6.41 12.85 22.72
CA GLY A 80 5.78 14.16 23.00
C GLY A 80 5.60 15.06 21.76
N CYS A 81 5.92 14.58 20.55
CA CYS A 81 5.69 15.32 19.31
C CYS A 81 4.22 15.35 18.87
N GLY A 82 3.30 14.75 19.64
CA GLY A 82 1.86 14.85 19.42
C GLY A 82 1.32 16.28 19.46
N ALA A 83 1.92 17.16 20.25
CA ALA A 83 1.49 18.56 20.41
C ALA A 83 2.06 19.53 19.36
N VAL A 84 3.12 19.15 18.63
CA VAL A 84 3.84 20.05 17.69
C VAL A 84 3.55 19.71 16.22
N ALA A 85 2.50 18.93 15.95
CA ALA A 85 2.05 18.62 14.60
C ALA A 85 0.92 19.55 14.11
N THR A 86 0.81 20.75 14.68
CA THR A 86 0.02 21.85 14.11
C THR A 86 0.91 22.63 13.15
N GLY A 87 1.00 22.14 11.91
CA GLY A 87 1.71 22.82 10.83
C GLY A 87 1.33 22.21 9.49
N GLY A 88 0.26 22.73 8.88
CA GLY A 88 -0.09 22.43 7.47
C GLY A 88 -1.39 21.66 7.21
N GLY A 89 -2.50 22.05 7.83
CA GLY A 89 -3.83 22.08 7.17
C GLY A 89 -4.55 20.79 6.73
N TYR A 90 -3.93 19.62 6.72
CA TYR A 90 -4.64 18.36 6.40
C TYR A 90 -4.69 17.46 7.64
N GLN A 91 -5.73 17.69 8.45
CA GLN A 91 -6.10 16.77 9.51
C GLN A 91 -6.66 15.52 8.82
N LYS A 92 -5.98 14.38 8.99
CA LYS A 92 -6.53 13.08 8.60
C LYS A 92 -7.93 12.97 9.24
N PRO A 93 -9.01 12.73 8.48
CA PRO A 93 -10.31 12.58 9.08
C PRO A 93 -10.21 11.48 10.15
N PRO A 94 -10.90 11.63 11.30
CA PRO A 94 -11.06 10.54 12.25
C PRO A 94 -11.50 9.33 11.44
N GLY A 95 -10.84 8.18 11.64
CA GLY A 95 -11.25 6.98 10.94
C GLY A 95 -12.71 6.71 11.27
N ASP A 96 -13.60 7.03 10.33
CA ASP A 96 -14.96 6.54 10.37
C ASP A 96 -14.82 5.02 10.33
N GLY A 97 -15.07 4.40 11.48
CA GLY A 97 -15.39 3.00 11.52
C GLY A 97 -16.43 2.79 10.44
N ILE A 98 -16.09 2.00 9.44
CA ILE A 98 -17.03 1.60 8.40
C ILE A 98 -18.22 1.00 9.14
N VAL A 99 -19.28 1.79 9.26
CA VAL A 99 -20.58 1.32 9.73
C VAL A 99 -21.14 0.59 8.53
N TRP A 100 -21.07 -0.74 8.56
CA TRP A 100 -21.75 -1.57 7.58
C TRP A 100 -23.26 -1.27 7.65
N GLU A 101 -23.83 -0.93 6.51
CA GLU A 101 -25.20 -0.45 6.39
C GLU A 101 -26.20 -1.53 6.79
N GLY A 102 -26.84 -1.33 7.94
CA GLY A 102 -27.80 -2.25 8.54
C GLY A 102 -28.44 -1.67 9.80
N ALA A 103 -28.75 -0.37 9.81
CA ALA A 103 -29.41 0.29 10.93
C ALA A 103 -30.92 0.01 10.95
N PRO A 104 -31.49 -0.57 12.04
CA PRO A 104 -32.86 -0.33 12.42
C PRO A 104 -32.92 0.77 13.48
N GLY A 105 -33.50 1.90 13.08
CA GLY A 105 -34.30 2.85 13.87
C GLY A 105 -33.83 3.25 15.27
N GLU A 106 -33.44 4.51 15.41
CA GLU A 106 -33.71 5.30 16.63
C GLU A 106 -35.22 5.26 16.93
N ASP A 107 -35.60 4.68 18.06
CA ASP A 107 -36.46 5.26 19.11
C ASP A 107 -36.83 4.13 20.08
N VAL A 108 -36.36 4.18 21.33
CA VAL A 108 -37.13 4.53 22.55
C VAL A 108 -36.19 4.41 23.77
N ALA A 109 -35.86 5.53 24.39
CA ALA A 109 -35.60 5.57 25.84
C ALA A 109 -36.65 6.50 26.45
N ALA A 110 -37.26 6.01 27.53
CA ALA A 110 -38.34 6.61 28.31
C ALA A 110 -38.01 8.01 28.87
#